data_AF-A0A176F178-F1
#
_entry.id   AF-A0A176F178-F1
#
_cell.length_a   1.000
_cell.length_b   1.000
_cell.length_c   1.000
_cell.angle_alpha   90.00
_cell.angle_beta   90.00
_cell.angle_gamma   90.00
#
_symmetry.space_group_name_H-M   'P 1'
#
loop_
_entity.id
_entity.type
_entity.pdbx_description
1 polymer ?
#
loop_
_entity_poly.entity_id
_entity_poly.type
_entity_poly.pdbx_seq_one_letter_code
_entity_poly.pdbx_strand_id
1 'polypeptide(L)'
;MSSLASQFGQSFSDHPLRMGFLRWQCRVRQMAMRDRDGRPDDAIMPEVFLPGQSEPLGAIITVMSKTPAYSVTPELDHMAAKTNDPAQRREQAIRFLAAGYYQQAAEFSDILTATFPPDSPGAAQIHEAGRCRLVFEAYSQRFELDCKVWRLAPHNLLHKATMAHNRLFNPGIPGDTVVLGFEPDWENSTSDPKIG
;
A
#
# COMPACT_ATOMS: atom_id res chain seq x y z
N MET A 1 7.46 -3.10 -19.77
CA MET A 1 6.61 -1.99 -20.23
C MET A 1 5.60 -1.69 -19.14
N SER A 2 5.56 -0.45 -18.62
CA SER A 2 4.57 -0.01 -17.63
C SER A 2 3.19 0.01 -18.31
N SER A 3 2.16 -0.60 -17.71
CA SER A 3 0.79 -0.42 -18.18
C SER A 3 0.36 1.05 -17.97
N LEU A 4 -0.57 1.56 -18.79
CA LEU A 4 -1.19 2.86 -18.53
C LEU A 4 -1.87 2.87 -17.15
N ALA A 5 -2.40 1.73 -16.71
CA ALA A 5 -2.96 1.51 -15.38
C ALA A 5 -1.94 1.80 -14.25
N SER A 6 -0.68 1.39 -14.40
CA SER A 6 0.36 1.68 -13.41
C SER A 6 0.94 3.10 -13.49
N GLN A 7 0.77 3.80 -14.62
CA GLN A 7 1.09 5.24 -14.73
C GLN A 7 0.03 6.13 -14.07
N PHE A 8 -1.26 5.75 -14.15
CA PHE A 8 -2.37 6.50 -13.57
C PHE A 8 -2.85 5.96 -12.22
N GLY A 9 -2.28 4.85 -11.74
CA GLY A 9 -2.65 4.24 -10.47
C GLY A 9 -4.10 3.77 -10.42
N GLN A 10 -4.64 3.30 -11.54
CA GLN A 10 -6.01 2.77 -11.62
C GLN A 10 -6.01 1.51 -12.50
N SER A 11 -6.36 0.36 -11.94
CA SER A 11 -6.91 -0.74 -12.74
C SER A 11 -8.42 -0.51 -12.89
N PHE A 12 -8.90 -0.47 -14.14
CA PHE A 12 -10.32 -0.29 -14.50
C PHE A 12 -11.12 -1.59 -14.31
N SER A 13 -10.87 -2.30 -13.21
CA SER A 13 -11.61 -3.53 -12.90
C SER A 13 -12.85 -3.19 -12.09
N ASP A 14 -14.01 -3.60 -12.59
CA ASP A 14 -15.29 -3.55 -11.86
C ASP A 14 -15.54 -4.85 -11.07
N HIS A 15 -14.50 -5.66 -10.85
CA HIS A 15 -14.62 -6.93 -10.15
C HIS A 15 -15.07 -6.73 -8.69
N PRO A 16 -16.12 -7.41 -8.19
CA PRO A 16 -16.66 -7.19 -6.83
C PRO A 16 -15.61 -7.30 -5.72
N LEU A 17 -14.68 -8.26 -5.85
CA LEU A 17 -13.56 -8.45 -4.92
C LEU A 17 -12.70 -7.20 -4.73
N ARG A 18 -12.49 -6.41 -5.78
CA ARG A 18 -11.69 -5.19 -5.73
C ARG A 18 -12.28 -4.20 -4.72
N MET A 19 -13.57 -3.88 -4.86
CA MET A 19 -14.22 -2.92 -3.98
C MET A 19 -14.37 -3.49 -2.56
N GLY A 20 -14.61 -4.79 -2.43
CA GLY A 20 -14.58 -5.49 -1.15
C GLY A 20 -13.25 -5.31 -0.42
N PHE A 21 -12.14 -5.58 -1.10
CA PHE A 21 -10.79 -5.40 -0.58
C PHE A 21 -10.50 -3.95 -0.19
N LEU A 22 -10.80 -2.99 -1.07
CA LEU A 22 -10.56 -1.56 -0.80
C LEU A 22 -11.35 -1.06 0.41
N ARG A 23 -12.62 -1.46 0.55
CA ARG A 23 -13.45 -1.13 1.73
C ARG A 23 -12.88 -1.73 3.00
N TRP A 24 -12.44 -3.00 2.95
CA TRP A 24 -11.81 -3.67 4.07
C TRP A 24 -10.51 -2.97 4.48
N GLN A 25 -9.61 -2.70 3.53
CA GLN A 25 -8.36 -1.96 3.73
C GLN A 25 -8.59 -0.55 4.32
N CYS A 26 -9.58 0.18 3.80
CA CYS A 26 -9.96 1.48 4.36
C CYS A 26 -10.38 1.37 5.83
N ARG A 27 -11.22 0.38 6.16
CA ARG A 27 -11.72 0.17 7.52
C ARG A 27 -10.58 -0.18 8.48
N VAL A 28 -9.75 -1.17 8.16
CA VAL A 28 -8.67 -1.62 9.06
C VAL A 28 -7.61 -0.53 9.25
N ARG A 29 -7.29 0.26 8.21
CA ARG A 29 -6.38 1.40 8.32
C ARG A 29 -6.96 2.55 9.13
N GLN A 30 -8.25 2.81 9.00
CA GLN A 30 -8.93 3.80 9.84
C GLN A 30 -8.88 3.40 11.32
N MET A 31 -9.15 2.12 11.63
CA MET A 31 -9.01 1.58 12.98
C MET A 31 -7.57 1.72 13.49
N ALA A 32 -6.56 1.36 12.68
CA ALA A 32 -5.16 1.51 13.06
C ALA A 32 -4.79 2.97 13.38
N MET A 33 -5.27 3.93 12.60
CA MET A 33 -5.02 5.36 12.84
C MET A 33 -5.75 5.90 14.08
N ARG A 34 -6.97 5.42 14.38
CA ARG A 34 -7.76 5.92 15.51
C ARG A 34 -7.41 5.25 16.84
N ASP A 35 -7.16 3.96 16.79
CA ASP A 35 -7.18 3.12 18.00
C ASP A 35 -5.80 2.50 18.31
N ARG A 36 -4.83 2.62 17.38
CA ARG A 36 -3.51 1.96 17.49
C ARG A 36 -2.33 2.88 17.16
N ASP A 37 -2.51 4.20 17.26
CA ASP A 37 -1.47 5.20 16.98
C ASP A 37 -0.78 5.02 15.60
N GLY A 38 -1.54 4.57 14.60
CA GLY A 38 -1.06 4.32 13.25
C GLY A 38 -0.02 3.19 13.15
N ARG A 39 0.03 2.28 14.12
CA ARG A 39 0.92 1.11 14.08
C ARG A 39 0.39 0.08 13.07
N PRO A 40 1.24 -0.41 12.14
CA PRO A 40 0.89 -1.54 11.28
C PRO A 40 0.53 -2.79 12.07
N ASP A 41 -0.38 -3.58 11.51
CA ASP A 41 -0.75 -4.92 11.96
C ASP A 41 -0.91 -5.86 10.75
N ASP A 42 -1.25 -7.13 11.02
CA ASP A 42 -1.41 -8.19 10.02
C ASP A 42 -2.39 -7.84 8.89
N ALA A 43 -3.35 -6.92 9.13
CA ALA A 43 -4.32 -6.51 8.13
C ALA A 43 -3.70 -5.66 7.00
N ILE A 44 -2.53 -5.07 7.25
CA ILE A 44 -1.79 -4.26 6.27
C ILE A 44 -0.39 -4.81 5.98
N MET A 45 -0.02 -5.89 6.66
CA MET A 45 1.26 -6.56 6.57
C MET A 45 1.12 -7.96 5.93
N PRO A 46 0.76 -8.06 4.63
CA PRO A 46 0.57 -9.36 4.01
C PRO A 46 1.87 -10.16 3.96
N GLU A 47 1.73 -11.48 4.06
CA GLU A 47 2.78 -12.42 3.69
C GLU A 47 2.95 -12.46 2.17
N VAL A 48 4.20 -12.46 1.72
CA VAL A 48 4.56 -12.51 0.30
C VAL A 48 4.99 -13.92 -0.07
N PHE A 49 4.28 -14.55 -1.00
CA PHE A 49 4.67 -15.84 -1.57
C PHE A 49 5.17 -15.63 -3.01
N LEU A 50 6.38 -16.13 -3.29
CA LEU A 50 6.90 -16.15 -4.65
C LEU A 50 6.27 -17.32 -5.44
N PRO A 51 6.22 -17.24 -6.78
CA PRO A 51 5.66 -18.30 -7.62
C PRO A 51 6.28 -19.67 -7.31
N GLY A 52 5.43 -20.68 -7.09
CA GLY A 52 5.85 -22.05 -6.81
C GLY A 52 6.38 -22.32 -5.39
N GLN A 53 6.46 -21.31 -4.53
CA GLN A 53 6.89 -21.48 -3.14
C GLN A 53 5.70 -21.76 -2.20
N SER A 54 5.90 -22.69 -1.26
CA SER A 54 4.91 -23.00 -0.22
C SER A 54 5.09 -22.19 1.06
N GLU A 55 6.30 -21.68 1.29
CA GLU A 55 6.63 -20.83 2.45
C GLU A 55 6.66 -19.36 2.03
N PRO A 56 6.25 -18.42 2.91
CA PRO A 56 6.34 -17.00 2.62
C PRO A 56 7.81 -16.54 2.63
N LEU A 57 8.13 -15.63 1.73
CA LEU A 57 9.41 -14.89 1.76
C LEU A 57 9.50 -14.00 3.02
N GLY A 58 8.35 -13.53 3.50
CA GLY A 58 8.19 -12.67 4.67
C GLY A 58 7.00 -11.73 4.53
N ALA A 59 6.78 -10.90 5.55
CA ALA A 59 5.72 -9.90 5.54
C ALA A 59 6.24 -8.51 5.10
N ILE A 60 5.42 -7.74 4.40
CA ILE A 60 5.74 -6.38 3.95
C ILE A 60 4.69 -5.39 4.45
N ILE A 61 5.07 -4.16 4.81
CA ILE A 61 4.07 -3.13 5.14
C ILE A 61 3.57 -2.48 3.85
N THR A 62 2.27 -2.62 3.58
CA THR A 62 1.64 -2.02 2.40
C THR A 62 1.08 -0.62 2.69
N VAL A 63 1.20 0.26 1.71
CA VAL A 63 0.61 1.60 1.65
C VAL A 63 -0.44 1.62 0.54
N MET A 64 -1.60 2.19 0.87
CA MET A 64 -2.71 2.43 -0.04
C MET A 64 -2.78 3.93 -0.33
N SER A 65 -2.66 4.29 -1.61
CA SER A 65 -2.61 5.68 -2.06
C SER A 65 -3.89 6.08 -2.78
N LYS A 66 -4.34 7.31 -2.57
CA LYS A 66 -5.44 7.88 -3.37
C LYS A 66 -5.04 7.95 -4.85
N THR A 67 -6.01 7.74 -5.73
CA THR A 67 -5.82 7.93 -7.18
C THR A 67 -5.46 9.41 -7.47
N PRO A 68 -4.88 9.73 -8.64
CA PRO A 68 -4.45 11.09 -8.94
C PRO A 68 -5.54 12.16 -8.78
N ALA A 69 -6.79 11.82 -9.09
CA ALA A 69 -7.94 12.73 -8.96
C ALA A 69 -8.26 13.14 -7.51
N TYR A 70 -7.84 12.34 -6.53
CA TYR A 70 -8.06 12.58 -5.09
C TYR A 70 -6.73 12.65 -4.32
N SER A 71 -5.60 12.82 -5.02
CA SER A 71 -4.27 12.81 -4.41
C SER A 71 -4.15 13.91 -3.36
N VAL A 72 -3.55 13.56 -2.22
CA VAL A 72 -3.19 14.50 -1.14
C VAL A 72 -1.67 14.56 -0.92
N THR A 73 -0.89 14.11 -1.92
CA THR A 73 0.57 14.09 -1.85
C THR A 73 1.16 15.46 -1.45
N PRO A 74 0.72 16.59 -2.04
CA PRO A 74 1.21 17.92 -1.63
C PRO A 74 0.97 18.25 -0.15
N GLU A 75 -0.17 17.84 0.40
CA GLU A 75 -0.53 18.04 1.80
C GLU A 75 0.36 17.22 2.73
N LEU A 76 0.65 15.96 2.37
CA LEU A 76 1.57 15.11 3.12
C LEU A 76 3.00 15.68 3.10
N ASP A 77 3.48 16.13 1.94
CA ASP A 77 4.79 16.76 1.80
C ASP A 77 4.88 18.07 2.61
N HIS A 78 3.82 18.90 2.59
CA HIS A 78 3.76 20.10 3.40
C HIS A 78 3.84 19.79 4.90
N MET A 79 3.12 18.77 5.35
CA MET A 79 3.13 18.33 6.75
C MET A 79 4.53 17.83 7.18
N ALA A 80 5.21 17.09 6.31
CA ALA A 80 6.59 16.63 6.55
C ALA A 80 7.59 17.80 6.60
N ALA A 81 7.45 18.80 5.72
CA ALA A 81 8.34 19.94 5.63
C ALA A 81 8.18 20.94 6.79
N LYS A 82 6.95 21.10 7.31
CA LYS A 82 6.64 22.08 8.36
C LYS A 82 7.05 21.63 9.76
N THR A 83 7.08 20.32 10.01
CA THR A 83 7.25 19.77 11.36
C THR A 83 8.55 18.97 11.47
N ASN A 84 9.55 19.54 12.14
CA ASN A 84 10.87 18.93 12.32
C ASN A 84 10.87 17.83 13.38
N ASP A 85 10.12 18.01 14.47
CA ASP A 85 10.04 17.04 15.55
C ASP A 85 9.32 15.75 15.07
N PRO A 86 9.98 14.57 15.14
CA PRO A 86 9.38 13.32 14.65
C PRO A 86 8.09 12.91 15.37
N ALA A 87 7.97 13.20 16.66
CA ALA A 87 6.78 12.83 17.44
C ALA A 87 5.60 13.73 17.06
N GLN A 88 5.81 15.04 16.95
CA GLN A 88 4.77 15.97 16.49
C GLN A 88 4.35 15.69 15.05
N ARG A 89 5.31 15.35 14.17
CA ARG A 89 5.02 14.98 12.78
C ARG A 89 4.12 13.74 12.73
N ARG A 90 4.47 12.71 13.51
CA ARG A 90 3.67 11.49 13.64
C ARG A 90 2.25 11.80 14.15
N GLU A 91 2.12 12.64 15.18
CA GLU A 91 0.81 13.03 15.73
C GLU A 91 -0.07 13.74 14.69
N GLN A 92 0.50 14.70 13.95
CA GLN A 92 -0.22 15.40 12.88
C GLN A 92 -0.65 14.45 11.76
N ALA A 93 0.24 13.53 11.37
CA ALA A 93 -0.04 12.52 10.36
C ALA A 93 -1.19 11.60 10.80
N ILE A 94 -1.14 11.09 12.03
CA ILE A 94 -2.21 10.26 12.60
C ILE A 94 -3.53 11.04 12.60
N ARG A 95 -3.54 12.29 13.07
CA ARG A 95 -4.74 13.13 13.11
C ARG A 95 -5.34 13.33 11.71
N PHE A 96 -4.51 13.60 10.70
CA PHE A 96 -4.94 13.76 9.32
C PHE A 96 -5.53 12.46 8.74
N LEU A 97 -4.81 11.34 8.90
CA LEU A 97 -5.19 10.04 8.33
C LEU A 97 -6.39 9.40 9.07
N ALA A 98 -6.54 9.66 10.37
CA ALA A 98 -7.67 9.19 11.19
C ALA A 98 -9.00 9.92 10.87
N ALA A 99 -8.93 11.10 10.27
CA ALA A 99 -10.09 11.93 9.96
C ALA A 99 -10.90 11.38 8.77
N GLY A 100 -10.73 12.01 7.60
CA GLY A 100 -11.48 11.70 6.38
C GLY A 100 -10.76 10.78 5.39
N TYR A 101 -9.45 10.55 5.58
CA TYR A 101 -8.60 9.98 4.53
C TYR A 101 -9.10 8.62 4.01
N TYR A 102 -9.46 7.70 4.92
CA TYR A 102 -9.93 6.36 4.61
C TYR A 102 -11.46 6.21 4.53
N GLN A 103 -12.24 7.30 4.38
CA GLN A 103 -13.70 7.20 4.36
C GLN A 103 -14.27 6.73 3.01
N GLN A 104 -13.62 7.07 1.91
CA GLN A 104 -14.12 6.82 0.55
C GLN A 104 -13.23 5.82 -0.20
N ALA A 105 -13.60 4.53 -0.16
CA ALA A 105 -12.80 3.47 -0.78
C ALA A 105 -12.62 3.63 -2.31
N ALA A 106 -13.61 4.20 -2.99
CA ALA A 106 -13.56 4.42 -4.44
C ALA A 106 -12.52 5.47 -4.88
N GLU A 107 -12.00 6.29 -3.95
CA GLU A 107 -10.97 7.28 -4.24
C GLU A 107 -9.56 6.66 -4.29
N PHE A 108 -9.39 5.43 -3.82
CA PHE A 108 -8.11 4.75 -3.71
C PHE A 108 -7.72 3.97 -4.96
N SER A 109 -6.42 3.96 -5.24
CA SER A 109 -5.82 3.02 -6.16
C SER A 109 -5.95 1.61 -5.61
N ASP A 110 -6.18 0.64 -6.50
CA ASP A 110 -6.06 -0.78 -6.17
C ASP A 110 -4.62 -1.30 -6.26
N ILE A 111 -3.69 -0.50 -6.75
CA ILE A 111 -2.27 -0.83 -6.72
C ILE A 111 -1.73 -0.48 -5.33
N LEU A 112 -1.40 -1.52 -4.56
CA LEU A 112 -0.71 -1.36 -3.29
C LEU A 112 0.77 -1.07 -3.54
N THR A 113 1.42 -0.42 -2.59
CA THR A 113 2.86 -0.17 -2.66
C THR A 113 3.55 -0.56 -1.36
N ALA A 114 4.83 -0.90 -1.44
CA ALA A 114 5.67 -1.08 -0.26
C ALA A 114 7.06 -0.48 -0.50
N THR A 115 7.68 0.02 0.58
CA THR A 115 9.04 0.55 0.56
C THR A 115 10.03 -0.46 1.10
N PHE A 116 11.18 -0.52 0.46
CA PHE A 116 12.29 -1.38 0.85
C PHE A 116 13.57 -0.54 0.94
N PRO A 117 14.50 -0.88 1.85
CA PRO A 117 15.79 -0.20 1.90
C PRO A 117 16.53 -0.36 0.55
N PRO A 118 17.48 0.55 0.26
CA PRO A 118 18.38 0.40 -0.87
C PRO A 118 19.03 -0.99 -0.89
N ASP A 119 19.19 -1.55 -2.09
CA ASP A 119 19.80 -2.88 -2.32
C ASP A 119 19.13 -4.06 -1.57
N SER A 120 17.88 -3.90 -1.13
CA SER A 120 17.13 -4.96 -0.44
C SER A 120 17.08 -6.27 -1.27
N PRO A 121 17.64 -7.38 -0.77
CA PRO A 121 17.58 -8.67 -1.47
C PRO A 121 16.14 -9.16 -1.66
N GLY A 122 15.27 -8.94 -0.67
CA GLY A 122 13.85 -9.28 -0.77
C GLY A 122 13.13 -8.52 -1.89
N ALA A 123 13.33 -7.20 -2.00
CA ALA A 123 12.77 -6.39 -3.07
C ALA A 123 13.26 -6.85 -4.45
N ALA A 124 14.55 -7.19 -4.58
CA ALA A 124 15.11 -7.71 -5.82
C ALA A 124 14.44 -9.03 -6.23
N GLN A 125 14.32 -10.00 -5.31
CA GLN A 125 13.65 -11.28 -5.56
C GLN A 125 12.18 -11.11 -5.96
N ILE A 126 11.43 -10.28 -5.23
CA ILE A 126 10.02 -10.01 -5.52
C ILE A 126 9.87 -9.36 -6.91
N HIS A 127 10.74 -8.42 -7.26
CA HIS A 127 10.70 -7.76 -8.55
C HIS A 127 11.10 -8.68 -9.71
N GLU A 128 12.16 -9.48 -9.55
CA GLU A 128 12.65 -10.44 -10.55
C GLU A 128 11.61 -11.51 -10.87
N ALA A 129 10.87 -11.98 -9.85
CA ALA A 129 9.77 -12.92 -10.04
C ALA A 129 8.62 -12.35 -10.91
N GLY A 130 8.48 -11.03 -10.98
CA GLY A 130 7.48 -10.31 -11.79
C GLY A 130 6.02 -10.47 -11.34
N ARG A 131 5.74 -11.48 -10.50
CA ARG A 131 4.47 -11.72 -9.82
C ARG A 131 4.71 -12.28 -8.42
N CYS A 132 3.76 -12.06 -7.52
CA CYS A 132 3.73 -12.69 -6.21
C CYS A 132 2.29 -12.84 -5.72
N ARG A 133 2.06 -13.70 -4.74
CA ARG A 133 0.81 -13.71 -3.98
C ARG A 133 0.98 -12.90 -2.70
N LEU A 134 0.07 -11.98 -2.44
CA LEU A 134 -0.05 -11.28 -1.17
C LEU A 134 -1.19 -11.90 -0.36
N VAL A 135 -0.88 -12.41 0.81
CA VAL A 135 -1.86 -13.03 1.71
C VAL A 135 -2.09 -12.11 2.89
N PHE A 136 -3.30 -11.57 2.98
CA PHE A 136 -3.76 -10.77 4.11
C PHE A 136 -4.69 -11.61 4.96
N GLU A 137 -4.50 -11.62 6.28
CA GLU A 137 -5.40 -12.33 7.19
C GLU A 137 -5.53 -11.57 8.51
N ALA A 138 -6.70 -10.96 8.72
CA ALA A 138 -7.01 -10.29 9.98
C ALA A 138 -8.52 -10.07 10.12
N TYR A 139 -9.00 -9.94 11.35
CA TYR A 139 -10.39 -9.61 11.66
C TYR A 139 -11.42 -10.56 11.00
N SER A 140 -11.12 -11.86 10.99
CA SER A 140 -11.96 -12.90 10.37
C SER A 140 -12.19 -12.70 8.86
N GLN A 141 -11.28 -12.02 8.18
CA GLN A 141 -11.26 -11.86 6.74
C GLN A 141 -9.86 -12.18 6.22
N ARG A 142 -9.82 -13.05 5.20
CA ARG A 142 -8.62 -13.38 4.43
C ARG A 142 -8.78 -12.90 2.99
N PHE A 143 -7.71 -12.36 2.42
CA PHE A 143 -7.58 -12.07 1.00
C PHE A 143 -6.28 -12.68 0.48
N GLU A 144 -6.37 -13.37 -0.65
CA GLU A 144 -5.21 -13.82 -1.39
C GLU A 144 -5.20 -13.11 -2.73
N LEU A 145 -4.30 -12.15 -2.89
CA LEU A 145 -4.17 -11.36 -4.11
C LEU A 145 -3.04 -11.92 -4.95
N ASP A 146 -3.34 -12.36 -6.17
CA ASP A 146 -2.29 -12.60 -7.16
C ASP A 146 -1.90 -11.26 -7.78
N CYS A 147 -0.66 -10.82 -7.61
CA CYS A 147 -0.22 -9.49 -8.00
C CYS A 147 0.86 -9.54 -9.08
N LYS A 148 0.73 -8.68 -10.09
CA LYS A 148 1.87 -8.25 -10.90
C LYS A 148 2.72 -7.28 -10.10
N VAL A 149 4.03 -7.41 -10.23
CA VAL A 149 5.00 -6.60 -9.48
C VAL A 149 5.72 -5.63 -10.40
N TRP A 150 5.79 -4.37 -9.98
CA TRP A 150 6.50 -3.31 -10.69
C TRP A 150 7.46 -2.60 -9.75
N ARG A 151 8.68 -2.29 -10.21
CA ARG A 151 9.51 -1.26 -9.56
C ARG A 151 9.05 0.11 -10.05
N LEU A 152 8.57 0.96 -9.14
CA LEU A 152 8.06 2.28 -9.50
C LEU A 152 9.21 3.28 -9.64
N ALA A 153 9.24 4.01 -10.75
CA ALA A 153 10.21 5.09 -10.94
C ALA A 153 9.87 6.32 -10.06
N PRO A 154 10.85 7.14 -9.66
CA PRO A 154 10.61 8.30 -8.77
C PRO A 154 9.60 9.33 -9.28
N HIS A 155 9.40 9.41 -10.60
CA HIS A 155 8.42 10.33 -11.20
C HIS A 155 6.98 9.77 -11.18
N ASN A 156 6.79 8.48 -10.91
CA ASN A 156 5.48 7.85 -10.81
C ASN A 156 4.68 8.45 -9.64
N LEU A 157 3.39 8.68 -9.85
CA LEU A 157 2.53 9.33 -8.85
C LEU A 157 2.35 8.48 -7.59
N LEU A 158 2.21 7.16 -7.73
CA LEU A 158 2.12 6.25 -6.59
C LEU A 158 3.44 6.24 -5.80
N HIS A 159 4.59 6.24 -6.49
CA HIS A 159 5.89 6.37 -5.82
C HIS A 159 5.95 7.63 -4.96
N LYS A 160 5.57 8.79 -5.52
CA LYS A 160 5.57 10.07 -4.79
C LYS A 160 4.64 10.04 -3.58
N ALA A 161 3.42 9.54 -3.75
CA ALA A 161 2.44 9.42 -2.67
C ALA A 161 2.96 8.50 -1.54
N THR A 162 3.54 7.35 -1.88
CA THR A 162 4.10 6.40 -0.92
C THR A 162 5.26 7.01 -0.14
N MET A 163 6.18 7.71 -0.82
CA MET A 163 7.30 8.38 -0.16
C MET A 163 6.82 9.54 0.73
N ALA A 164 5.86 10.34 0.28
CA ALA A 164 5.28 11.42 1.07
C ALA A 164 4.60 10.88 2.34
N HIS A 165 3.81 9.80 2.22
CA HIS A 165 3.22 9.10 3.36
C HIS A 165 4.30 8.59 4.33
N ASN A 166 5.28 7.84 3.84
CA ASN A 166 6.25 7.18 4.72
C ASN A 166 7.19 8.16 5.42
N ARG A 167 7.50 9.32 4.82
CA ARG A 167 8.29 10.40 5.47
C ARG A 167 7.63 10.99 6.72
N LEU A 168 6.30 10.84 6.85
CA LEU A 168 5.59 11.26 8.06
C LEU A 168 5.89 10.38 9.26
N PHE A 169 6.16 9.09 9.02
CA PHE A 169 6.40 8.09 10.05
C PHE A 169 7.87 7.69 10.19
N ASN A 170 8.65 7.89 9.13
CA ASN A 170 10.08 7.63 9.07
C ASN A 170 10.81 8.83 8.43
N PRO A 171 11.13 9.88 9.21
CA PRO A 171 11.82 11.07 8.71
C PRO A 171 13.18 10.79 8.06
N GLY A 172 13.84 9.70 8.45
CA GLY A 172 15.16 9.30 7.96
C GLY A 172 15.13 8.34 6.76
N ILE A 173 13.97 8.18 6.10
CA ILE A 173 13.85 7.30 4.95
C ILE A 173 14.83 7.70 3.82
N PRO A 174 15.69 6.79 3.33
CA PRO A 174 16.67 7.12 2.28
C PRO A 174 16.01 7.60 0.98
N GLY A 175 16.67 8.53 0.27
CA GLY A 175 16.16 9.08 -0.99
C GLY A 175 16.11 8.07 -2.14
N ASP A 176 16.95 7.03 -2.05
CA ASP A 176 17.08 5.89 -2.97
C ASP A 176 16.31 4.64 -2.53
N THR A 177 15.39 4.80 -1.55
CA THR A 177 14.42 3.76 -1.16
C THR A 177 13.73 3.17 -2.38
N VAL A 178 13.67 1.84 -2.44
CA VAL A 178 12.97 1.12 -3.50
C VAL A 178 11.49 1.09 -3.20
N VAL A 179 10.66 1.48 -4.17
CA VAL A 179 9.20 1.34 -4.08
C VAL A 179 8.75 0.27 -5.08
N LEU A 180 8.13 -0.79 -4.57
CA LEU A 180 7.43 -1.76 -5.41
C LEU A 180 5.93 -1.48 -5.41
N GLY A 181 5.31 -1.61 -6.58
CA GLY A 181 3.87 -1.61 -6.78
C GLY A 181 3.37 -3.03 -7.02
N PHE A 182 2.26 -3.37 -6.38
CA PHE A 182 1.58 -4.65 -6.44
C PHE A 182 0.20 -4.44 -7.03
N GLU A 183 0.03 -4.80 -8.30
CA GLU A 183 -1.21 -4.65 -9.05
C GLU A 183 -1.97 -5.97 -9.01
N PRO A 184 -3.11 -6.06 -8.28
CA PRO A 184 -3.87 -7.29 -8.19
C PRO A 184 -4.49 -7.69 -9.53
N ASP A 185 -4.39 -8.98 -9.84
CA ASP A 185 -5.14 -9.67 -10.87
C ASP A 185 -6.42 -10.21 -10.22
N TRP A 186 -7.49 -9.41 -10.28
CA TRP A 186 -8.71 -9.66 -9.52
C TRP A 186 -9.41 -10.97 -9.88
N GLU A 187 -9.26 -11.44 -11.13
CA GLU A 187 -9.81 -12.72 -11.60
C GLU A 187 -9.12 -13.93 -10.96
N ASN A 188 -7.84 -13.78 -10.61
CA ASN A 188 -7.02 -14.82 -9.96
C ASN A 188 -6.88 -14.62 -8.44
N SER A 189 -7.55 -13.60 -7.90
CA SER A 189 -7.53 -13.27 -6.48
C SER A 189 -8.75 -13.86 -5.78
N THR A 190 -8.64 -14.12 -4.48
CA THR A 190 -9.71 -14.74 -3.68
C THR A 190 -9.89 -14.06 -2.33
N SER A 191 -11.03 -14.36 -1.68
CA SER A 191 -11.33 -13.97 -0.30
C SER A 191 -12.03 -15.09 0.45
N ASP A 192 -11.81 -15.14 1.75
CA ASP A 192 -12.55 -15.99 2.68
C ASP A 192 -12.92 -15.19 3.95
N PRO A 193 -14.21 -15.06 4.31
CA PRO A 193 -15.38 -15.48 3.52
C PRO A 193 -15.42 -14.79 2.15
N LYS A 194 -16.04 -15.46 1.17
CA LYS A 194 -16.19 -14.92 -0.19
C LYS A 194 -16.96 -13.61 -0.19
N ILE A 195 -16.41 -12.60 -0.84
CA ILE A 195 -17.11 -11.35 -1.14
C ILE A 195 -17.87 -11.53 -2.46
N GLY A 196 -19.19 -11.28 -2.42
CA GLY A 196 -20.10 -11.35 -3.56
C GLY A 196 -20.03 -10.12 -4.46
#